data_AF-A0A966ZAV7-F1
#
_entry.id   AF-A0A966ZAV7-F1
#
_cell.length_a   1.000
_cell.length_b   1.000
_cell.length_c   1.000
_cell.angle_alpha   90.00
_cell.angle_beta   90.00
_cell.angle_gamma   90.00
#
_symmetry.space_group_name_H-M   'P 1'
#
loop_
_entity.id
_entity.type
_entity.pdbx_description
1 polymer ?
#
loop_
_entity_poly.entity_id
_entity_poly.type
_entity_poly.pdbx_seq_one_letter_code
_entity_poly.pdbx_strand_id
1 'polypeptide(L)'
;MPDAELFEAAAKGELGTKAGTEKQVRRMLKDPRAHDAIDDYVSQWLRFDRNLAATKDRNRFREFSPDTLFAMTQEARFFIADLVWNNRNFMEIFTGDFSYPNGGLAKIYNVATPAMDYERVPFPANSERSGLLGQALFLSLTSKPDETAPTARGLFVREQLLCQKVP
;
A
#
# COMPACT_ATOMS: atom_id res chain seq x y z
N MET A 1 -22.08 -7.29 9.96
CA MET A 1 -22.68 -8.64 9.86
C MET A 1 -22.80 -9.00 8.38
N PRO A 2 -22.53 -10.25 7.95
CA PRO A 2 -22.77 -10.71 6.58
C PRO A 2 -24.18 -10.42 6.07
N ASP A 3 -24.35 -10.31 4.75
CA ASP A 3 -25.67 -10.16 4.14
C ASP A 3 -26.40 -11.50 3.99
N ALA A 4 -27.70 -11.44 3.67
CA ALA A 4 -28.55 -12.62 3.58
C ALA A 4 -28.07 -13.62 2.52
N GLU A 5 -27.59 -13.13 1.37
CA GLU A 5 -27.08 -13.99 0.30
C GLU A 5 -25.84 -14.77 0.73
N LEU A 6 -24.92 -14.15 1.48
CA LEU A 6 -23.74 -14.84 2.00
C LEU A 6 -24.11 -15.88 3.06
N PHE A 7 -25.11 -15.59 3.91
CA PHE A 7 -25.64 -16.57 4.86
C PHE A 7 -26.31 -17.76 4.16
N GLU A 8 -27.08 -17.53 3.10
CA GLU A 8 -27.67 -18.61 2.32
C GLU A 8 -26.62 -19.48 1.64
N ALA A 9 -25.60 -18.86 1.03
CA ALA A 9 -24.50 -19.59 0.40
C ALA A 9 -23.75 -20.45 1.43
N ALA A 10 -23.55 -19.94 2.65
CA ALA A 10 -22.98 -20.69 3.75
C ALA A 10 -23.87 -21.86 4.17
N ALA A 11 -25.18 -21.64 4.33
CA ALA A 11 -26.15 -22.67 4.72
C ALA A 11 -26.26 -23.79 3.68
N LYS A 12 -26.09 -23.47 2.39
CA LYS A 12 -26.06 -24.42 1.28
C LYS A 12 -24.71 -25.13 1.10
N GLY A 13 -23.70 -24.79 1.90
CA GLY A 13 -22.35 -25.37 1.81
C GLY A 13 -21.53 -24.89 0.60
N GLU A 14 -22.00 -23.89 -0.13
CA GLU A 14 -21.37 -23.41 -1.37
C GLU A 14 -19.97 -22.81 -1.10
N LEU A 15 -19.79 -22.20 0.09
CA LEU A 15 -18.52 -21.62 0.53
C LEU A 15 -17.43 -22.67 0.83
N GLY A 16 -17.78 -23.96 0.90
CA GLY A 16 -16.80 -25.04 1.07
C GLY A 16 -15.92 -25.28 -0.17
N THR A 17 -16.27 -24.67 -1.31
CA THR A 17 -15.54 -24.81 -2.57
C THR A 17 -14.83 -23.52 -2.95
N LYS A 18 -13.70 -23.64 -3.68
CA LYS A 18 -12.98 -22.48 -4.23
C LYS A 18 -13.89 -21.64 -5.13
N ALA A 19 -14.65 -22.30 -6.01
CA ALA A 19 -15.56 -21.62 -6.95
C ALA A 19 -16.70 -20.88 -6.24
N GLY A 20 -17.31 -21.47 -5.22
CA GLY A 20 -18.38 -20.82 -4.46
C GLY A 20 -17.88 -19.62 -3.64
N THR A 21 -16.70 -19.75 -3.02
CA THR A 21 -16.04 -18.62 -2.34
C THR A 21 -15.70 -17.51 -3.33
N GLU A 22 -15.08 -17.83 -4.47
CA GLU A 22 -14.72 -16.84 -5.49
C GLU A 22 -15.94 -16.09 -6.03
N LYS A 23 -17.06 -16.79 -6.28
CA LYS A 23 -18.32 -16.17 -6.70
C LYS A 23 -18.77 -15.11 -5.71
N GLN A 24 -18.79 -15.43 -4.41
CA GLN A 24 -19.23 -14.50 -3.37
C GLN A 24 -18.24 -13.34 -3.17
N VAL A 25 -16.93 -13.60 -3.22
CA VAL A 25 -15.91 -12.54 -3.16
C VAL A 25 -16.06 -11.58 -4.33
N ARG A 26 -16.20 -12.07 -5.57
CA ARG A 26 -16.39 -11.21 -6.76
C ARG A 26 -17.68 -10.39 -6.69
N ARG A 27 -18.73 -10.92 -6.07
CA ARG A 27 -19.96 -10.17 -5.80
C ARG A 27 -19.70 -9.05 -4.80
N MET A 28 -19.09 -9.37 -3.66
CA MET A 28 -18.79 -8.39 -2.61
C MET A 28 -17.85 -7.29 -3.10
N LEU A 29 -16.87 -7.61 -3.95
CA LEU A 29 -15.97 -6.62 -4.55
C LEU A 29 -16.66 -5.62 -5.49
N LYS A 30 -17.88 -5.91 -5.96
CA LYS A 30 -18.67 -4.95 -6.75
C LYS A 30 -19.43 -3.94 -5.88
N ASP A 31 -19.52 -4.19 -4.58
CA ASP A 31 -20.14 -3.26 -3.65
C ASP A 31 -19.19 -2.09 -3.39
N PRO A 32 -19.65 -0.83 -3.43
CA PRO A 32 -18.81 0.34 -3.14
C PRO A 32 -18.07 0.26 -1.80
N ARG A 33 -18.66 -0.42 -0.80
CA ARG A 33 -18.04 -0.62 0.53
C ARG A 33 -16.75 -1.43 0.47
N ALA A 34 -16.52 -2.17 -0.61
CA ALA A 34 -15.30 -2.94 -0.79
C ALA A 34 -14.05 -2.05 -0.97
N HIS A 35 -14.22 -0.82 -1.48
CA HIS A 35 -13.12 0.15 -1.56
C HIS A 35 -12.60 0.50 -0.17
N ASP A 36 -13.48 0.95 0.72
CA ASP A 36 -13.11 1.29 2.10
C ASP A 36 -12.52 0.08 2.84
N ALA A 37 -13.11 -1.10 2.66
CA ALA A 37 -12.63 -2.32 3.31
C ALA A 37 -11.21 -2.71 2.88
N ILE A 38 -10.87 -2.52 1.59
CA ILE A 38 -9.53 -2.81 1.07
C ILE A 38 -8.53 -1.75 1.54
N ASP A 39 -8.91 -0.47 1.52
CA ASP A 39 -8.08 0.62 2.03
C ASP A 39 -7.75 0.42 3.52
N ASP A 40 -8.74 0.02 4.33
CA ASP A 40 -8.55 -0.29 5.75
C ASP A 40 -7.66 -1.53 5.95
N TYR A 41 -7.92 -2.61 5.21
CA TYR A 41 -7.12 -3.83 5.27
C TYR A 41 -5.66 -3.54 4.95
N VAL A 42 -5.40 -2.81 3.87
CA VAL A 42 -4.06 -2.42 3.44
C VAL A 42 -3.36 -1.55 4.48
N SER A 43 -4.09 -0.58 5.04
CA SER A 43 -3.56 0.31 6.07
C SER A 43 -3.14 -0.46 7.31
N GLN A 44 -3.92 -1.46 7.72
CA GLN A 44 -3.60 -2.33 8.87
C GLN A 44 -2.47 -3.31 8.55
N TRP A 45 -2.50 -3.95 7.38
CA TRP A 45 -1.49 -4.92 6.96
C TRP A 45 -0.10 -4.27 6.87
N LEU A 46 -0.03 -3.08 6.28
CA LEU A 46 1.20 -2.32 6.15
C LEU A 46 1.51 -1.47 7.39
N ARG A 47 0.61 -1.49 8.38
CA ARG A 47 0.71 -0.77 9.65
C ARG A 47 0.93 0.74 9.43
N PHE A 48 0.30 1.31 8.42
CA PHE A 48 0.33 2.74 8.13
C PHE A 48 -0.30 3.55 9.27
N ASP A 49 -1.39 3.01 9.82
CA ASP A 49 -2.16 3.55 10.94
C ASP A 49 -1.31 3.77 12.20
N ARG A 50 -0.46 2.80 12.56
CA ARG A 50 0.38 2.85 13.77
C ARG A 50 1.51 3.86 13.69
N ASN A 51 1.80 4.39 12.49
CA ASN A 51 2.99 5.18 12.25
C ASN A 51 2.71 6.58 11.67
N LEU A 52 1.45 7.03 11.65
CA LEU A 52 1.12 8.45 11.43
C LEU A 52 1.74 9.39 12.49
N ALA A 53 2.22 8.82 13.60
CA ALA A 53 3.01 9.51 14.63
C ALA A 53 4.53 9.50 14.35
N ALA A 54 4.99 8.97 13.21
CA ALA A 54 6.42 8.95 12.88
C ALA A 54 6.96 10.38 12.74
N THR A 55 7.86 10.75 13.65
CA THR A 55 8.55 12.04 13.61
C THR A 55 9.92 11.88 12.98
N LYS A 56 10.30 12.77 12.06
CA LYS A 56 11.66 12.90 11.57
C LYS A 56 12.29 14.19 12.09
N ASP A 57 13.61 14.18 12.26
CA ASP A 57 14.35 15.40 12.56
C ASP A 57 14.24 16.36 11.37
N ARG A 58 13.49 17.44 11.55
CA ARG A 58 13.23 18.45 10.51
C ARG A 58 14.49 19.21 10.09
N ASN A 59 15.55 19.23 10.91
CA ASN A 59 16.82 19.84 10.51
C ASN A 59 17.50 19.02 9.43
N ARG A 60 17.35 17.69 9.50
CA ARG A 60 17.99 16.72 8.60
C ARG A 60 17.11 16.32 7.42
N PHE A 61 15.80 16.23 7.63
CA PHE A 61 14.80 15.86 6.63
C PHE A 61 13.78 16.98 6.47
N ARG A 62 14.17 18.05 5.77
CA ARG A 62 13.35 19.27 5.65
C ARG A 62 12.08 19.05 4.84
N GLU A 63 12.10 18.11 3.91
CA GLU A 63 10.94 17.74 3.10
C GLU A 63 9.93 16.89 3.88
N PHE A 64 10.28 16.38 5.07
CA PHE A 64 9.37 15.57 5.88
C PHE A 64 8.43 16.48 6.69
N SER A 65 7.16 16.50 6.29
CA SER A 65 6.09 17.27 6.91
C SER A 65 4.83 16.41 7.03
N PRO A 66 3.83 16.83 7.83
CA PRO A 66 2.51 16.16 7.84
C PRO A 66 1.88 16.08 6.45
N ASP A 67 2.03 17.11 5.61
CA ASP A 67 1.50 17.12 4.25
C ASP A 67 2.23 16.10 3.35
N THR A 68 3.55 15.97 3.52
CA THR A 68 4.34 14.95 2.82
C THR A 68 3.92 13.56 3.26
N LEU A 69 3.70 13.33 4.55
CA LEU A 69 3.25 12.04 5.07
C LEU A 69 1.84 11.69 4.56
N PHE A 70 0.96 12.69 4.47
CA PHE A 70 -0.35 12.53 3.83
C PHE A 70 -0.21 12.13 2.36
N ALA A 71 0.64 12.85 1.59
CA ALA A 71 0.89 12.52 0.19
C ALA A 71 1.46 11.10 0.01
N MET A 72 2.41 10.69 0.85
CA MET A 72 2.97 9.33 0.87
C MET A 72 1.88 8.27 1.14
N THR A 73 0.93 8.57 2.03
CA THR A 73 -0.20 7.67 2.32
C THR A 73 -1.15 7.56 1.13
N GLN A 74 -1.44 8.68 0.48
CA GLN A 74 -2.29 8.69 -0.71
C GLN A 74 -1.62 7.96 -1.88
N GLU A 75 -0.32 8.15 -2.12
CA GLU A 75 0.44 7.40 -3.12
C GLU A 75 0.27 5.88 -2.94
N ALA A 76 0.47 5.37 -1.72
CA ALA A 76 0.35 3.95 -1.43
C ALA A 76 -1.09 3.44 -1.65
N ARG A 77 -2.10 4.23 -1.29
CA ARG A 77 -3.52 3.91 -1.54
C ARG A 77 -3.84 3.84 -3.02
N PHE A 78 -3.46 4.85 -3.80
CA PHE A 78 -3.68 4.85 -5.25
C PHE A 78 -2.94 3.70 -5.95
N PHE A 79 -1.71 3.41 -5.53
CA PHE A 79 -0.94 2.29 -6.06
C PHE A 79 -1.66 0.94 -5.82
N ILE A 80 -2.13 0.69 -4.60
CA ILE A 80 -2.79 -0.58 -4.29
C ILE A 80 -4.19 -0.65 -4.89
N ALA A 81 -4.93 0.47 -4.90
CA ALA A 81 -6.21 0.57 -5.59
C ALA A 81 -6.08 0.25 -7.08
N ASP A 82 -5.05 0.73 -7.77
CA ASP A 82 -4.80 0.40 -9.16
C ASP A 82 -4.51 -1.10 -9.35
N LEU A 83 -3.73 -1.73 -8.46
CA LEU A 83 -3.48 -3.17 -8.54
C LEU A 83 -4.76 -4.00 -8.36
N VAL A 84 -5.61 -3.62 -7.41
CA VAL A 84 -6.82 -4.36 -7.03
C VAL A 84 -7.95 -4.13 -8.03
N TRP A 85 -8.24 -2.87 -8.37
CA TRP A 85 -9.45 -2.50 -9.10
C TRP A 85 -9.27 -2.54 -10.62
N ASN A 86 -8.05 -2.40 -11.12
CA ASN A 86 -7.76 -2.47 -12.55
C ASN A 86 -7.27 -3.86 -13.01
N ASN A 87 -7.54 -4.90 -12.22
CA ASN A 87 -7.24 -6.32 -12.52
C ASN A 87 -5.79 -6.54 -12.97
N ARG A 88 -4.85 -5.90 -12.27
CA ARG A 88 -3.42 -6.08 -12.53
C ARG A 88 -2.89 -7.29 -11.80
N ASN A 89 -1.66 -7.67 -12.14
CA ASN A 89 -0.95 -8.67 -11.38
C ASN A 89 -0.62 -8.10 -9.99
N PHE A 90 -1.22 -8.64 -8.94
CA PHE A 90 -0.95 -8.21 -7.56
C PHE A 90 0.54 -8.33 -7.18
N MET A 91 1.32 -9.20 -7.84
CA MET A 91 2.77 -9.32 -7.60
C MET A 91 3.55 -8.05 -7.98
N GLU A 92 2.98 -7.16 -8.80
CA GLU A 92 3.53 -5.83 -9.05
C GLU A 92 3.61 -4.98 -7.78
N ILE A 93 2.96 -5.37 -6.67
CA ILE A 93 3.17 -4.73 -5.37
C ILE A 93 4.65 -4.74 -4.94
N PHE A 94 5.45 -5.70 -5.41
CA PHE A 94 6.88 -5.79 -5.10
C PHE A 94 7.77 -5.32 -6.25
N THR A 95 7.32 -5.46 -7.49
CA THR A 95 8.16 -5.28 -8.68
C THR A 95 7.71 -4.15 -9.60
N GLY A 96 6.60 -3.47 -9.29
CA GLY A 96 6.03 -2.43 -10.14
C GLY A 96 7.04 -1.30 -10.37
N ASP A 97 7.19 -0.89 -11.62
CA ASP A 97 8.09 0.17 -12.06
C ASP A 97 7.35 1.52 -12.19
N PHE A 98 6.28 1.71 -11.43
CA PHE A 98 5.44 2.90 -11.46
C PHE A 98 4.99 3.30 -10.06
N SER A 99 4.55 4.55 -9.93
CA SER A 99 3.88 5.03 -8.73
C SER A 99 2.84 6.11 -9.04
N TYR A 100 2.21 6.63 -7.99
CA TYR A 100 1.16 7.65 -8.01
C TYR A 100 1.59 8.86 -7.17
N PRO A 101 2.68 9.57 -7.53
CA PRO A 101 3.13 10.71 -6.74
C PRO A 101 2.18 11.89 -6.91
N ASN A 102 2.17 12.80 -5.93
CA ASN A 102 1.76 14.18 -6.16
C ASN A 102 2.98 15.03 -6.59
N GLY A 103 2.78 16.32 -6.88
CA GLY A 103 3.89 17.19 -7.27
C GLY A 103 5.03 17.31 -6.23
N GLY A 104 4.75 17.10 -4.95
CA GLY A 104 5.77 17.07 -3.89
C GLY A 104 6.62 15.78 -3.92
N LEU A 105 5.96 14.63 -4.01
CA LEU A 105 6.61 13.32 -4.11
C LEU A 105 7.39 13.17 -5.42
N ALA A 106 6.90 13.73 -6.52
CA ALA A 106 7.60 13.70 -7.80
C ALA A 106 9.01 14.31 -7.69
N LYS A 107 9.16 15.39 -6.91
CA LYS A 107 10.47 16.00 -6.60
C LYS A 107 11.36 15.09 -5.75
N ILE A 108 10.78 14.43 -4.73
CA ILE A 108 11.50 13.47 -3.87
C ILE A 108 12.00 12.27 -4.69
N TYR A 109 11.23 11.85 -5.68
CA TYR A 109 11.58 10.72 -6.56
C TYR A 109 12.40 11.11 -7.78
N ASN A 110 12.57 12.40 -8.04
CA ASN A 110 13.20 12.92 -9.25
C ASN A 110 12.55 12.34 -10.53
N VAL A 111 11.21 12.32 -10.55
CA VAL A 111 10.39 11.90 -11.69
C VAL A 111 9.62 13.08 -12.26
N ALA A 112 9.01 12.89 -13.44
CA ALA A 112 8.15 13.90 -14.03
C ALA A 112 6.99 14.24 -13.09
N THR A 113 6.76 15.53 -12.86
CA THR A 113 5.56 16.01 -12.15
C THR A 113 4.33 15.59 -12.96
N PRO A 114 3.38 14.88 -12.36
CA PRO A 114 2.16 14.48 -13.07
C PRO A 114 1.30 15.70 -13.41
N ALA A 115 0.43 15.58 -14.41
CA ALA A 115 -0.45 16.67 -14.82
C ALA A 115 -1.58 16.87 -13.80
N MET A 116 -2.09 15.77 -13.26
CA MET A 116 -2.97 15.74 -12.10
C MET A 116 -2.31 14.92 -10.99
N ASP A 117 -2.45 15.37 -9.73
CA ASP A 117 -1.90 14.62 -8.60
C ASP A 117 -2.44 13.19 -8.57
N TYR A 118 -1.55 12.24 -8.25
CA TYR A 118 -1.87 10.81 -8.20
C TYR A 118 -2.31 10.24 -9.56
N GLU A 119 -1.69 10.71 -10.64
CA GLU A 119 -1.63 9.96 -11.89
C GLU A 119 -0.50 8.95 -11.88
N ARG A 120 -0.65 7.89 -12.68
CA ARG A 120 0.37 6.85 -12.81
C ARG A 120 1.61 7.42 -13.53
N VAL A 121 2.73 7.44 -12.83
CA VAL A 121 4.03 7.88 -13.35
C VAL A 121 5.00 6.69 -13.32
N PRO A 122 5.62 6.32 -14.46
CA PRO A 122 6.66 5.30 -14.46
C PRO A 122 7.92 5.84 -13.77
N PHE A 123 8.59 4.98 -13.01
CA PHE A 123 9.94 5.25 -12.54
C PHE A 123 10.92 5.19 -13.72
N PRO A 124 11.95 6.06 -13.73
CA PRO A 124 13.04 5.96 -14.70
C PRO A 124 13.71 4.58 -14.67
N ALA A 125 14.23 4.11 -15.81
CA ALA A 125 14.88 2.79 -15.90
C ALA A 125 16.12 2.64 -14.98
N ASN A 126 16.74 3.74 -14.58
CA ASN A 126 17.86 3.80 -13.65
C ASN A 126 17.43 4.03 -12.19
N SER A 127 16.14 4.02 -11.90
CA SER A 127 15.61 4.13 -10.55
C SER A 127 15.82 2.83 -9.78
N GLU A 128 16.29 2.94 -8.53
CA GLU A 128 16.34 1.81 -7.59
C GLU A 128 14.98 1.56 -6.92
N ARG A 129 13.94 2.33 -7.28
CA ARG A 129 12.60 2.21 -6.71
C ARG A 129 11.79 1.18 -7.47
N SER A 130 11.17 0.27 -6.73
CA SER A 130 10.23 -0.70 -7.28
C SER A 130 9.19 -1.09 -6.23
N GLY A 131 7.94 -1.19 -6.69
CA GLY A 131 6.79 -1.54 -5.90
C GLY A 131 6.62 -0.68 -4.64
N LEU A 132 5.88 -1.24 -3.69
CA LEU A 132 5.56 -0.64 -2.42
C LEU A 132 6.81 -0.43 -1.54
N LEU A 133 7.78 -1.35 -1.61
CA LEU A 133 9.00 -1.27 -0.80
C LEU A 133 9.95 -0.15 -1.25
N GLY A 134 9.80 0.33 -2.49
CA GLY A 134 10.52 1.49 -3.03
C GLY A 134 9.86 2.84 -2.73
N GLN A 135 8.64 2.87 -2.17
CA GLN A 135 7.91 4.10 -1.89
C GLN A 135 8.44 4.81 -0.65
N ALA A 136 8.36 6.15 -0.64
CA ALA A 136 8.80 6.99 0.47
C ALA A 136 8.05 6.67 1.78
N LEU A 137 6.77 6.26 1.69
CA LEU A 137 6.02 5.82 2.86
C LEU A 137 6.75 4.68 3.57
N PHE A 138 6.95 3.55 2.89
CA PHE A 138 7.64 2.40 3.47
C PHE A 138 9.04 2.77 3.98
N LEU A 139 9.82 3.51 3.20
CA LEU A 139 11.20 3.87 3.56
C LEU A 139 11.29 4.81 4.77
N SER A 140 10.33 5.72 4.92
CA SER A 140 10.22 6.64 6.05
C SER A 140 9.69 5.95 7.31
N LEU A 141 8.71 5.05 7.16
CA LEU A 141 8.14 4.29 8.28
C LEU A 141 9.12 3.28 8.88
N THR A 142 10.03 2.74 8.06
CA THR A 142 11.04 1.76 8.47
C THR A 142 12.40 2.40 8.76
N SER A 143 12.41 3.66 9.18
CA SER A 143 13.63 4.39 9.56
C SER A 143 13.48 5.10 10.90
N LYS A 144 14.60 5.42 11.55
CA LYS A 144 14.62 6.20 12.79
C LYS A 144 14.33 7.69 12.50
N PRO A 145 14.10 8.53 13.52
CA PRO A 145 13.88 9.96 13.32
C PRO A 145 15.02 10.69 12.60
N ASP A 146 16.26 10.28 12.84
CA ASP A 146 17.48 10.95 12.41
C ASP A 146 18.30 10.16 11.38
N GLU A 147 18.01 8.87 11.17
CA GLU A 147 18.76 8.02 10.24
C GLU A 147 17.93 6.89 9.61
N THR A 148 18.45 6.33 8.51
CA THR A 148 17.85 5.13 7.88
C THR A 148 18.11 3.88 8.72
N ALA A 149 17.19 2.90 8.71
CA ALA A 149 17.35 1.69 9.51
C ALA A 149 17.16 0.40 8.66
N PRO A 150 18.23 -0.12 8.03
CA PRO A 150 18.15 -1.37 7.27
C PRO A 150 17.65 -2.55 8.11
N THR A 151 18.01 -2.60 9.40
CA THR A 151 17.53 -3.63 10.33
C THR A 151 16.02 -3.56 10.54
N ALA A 152 15.44 -2.36 10.69
CA ALA A 152 13.99 -2.19 10.84
C ALA A 152 13.23 -2.59 9.57
N ARG A 153 13.79 -2.28 8.39
CA ARG A 153 13.27 -2.75 7.09
C ARG A 153 13.25 -4.27 7.00
N GLY A 154 14.38 -4.90 7.33
CA GLY A 154 14.50 -6.35 7.33
C GLY A 154 13.51 -7.01 8.31
N LEU A 155 13.36 -6.45 9.51
CA LEU A 155 12.39 -6.92 10.49
C LEU A 155 10.95 -6.85 9.95
N PHE A 156 10.56 -5.71 9.35
CA PHE A 156 9.23 -5.56 8.75
C PHE A 156 8.98 -6.62 7.68
N VAL A 157 9.91 -6.80 6.74
CA VAL A 157 9.76 -7.79 5.67
C VAL A 157 9.62 -9.20 6.24
N ARG A 158 10.46 -9.56 7.22
CA ARG A 158 10.42 -10.89 7.84
C ARG A 158 9.11 -11.14 8.57
N GLU A 159 8.65 -10.19 9.39
CA GLU A 159 7.46 -10.39 10.21
C GLU A 159 6.15 -10.20 9.44
N GLN A 160 6.03 -9.14 8.64
CA GLN A 160 4.76 -8.74 8.02
C GLN A 160 4.53 -9.40 6.66
N LEU A 161 5.60 -9.70 5.91
CA LEU A 161 5.47 -10.27 4.57
C LEU A 161 5.77 -11.77 4.55
N LEU A 162 6.80 -12.21 5.29
CA LEU A 162 7.23 -13.61 5.30
C LEU A 162 6.68 -14.42 6.48
N CYS A 163 5.93 -13.78 7.40
CA CYS A 163 5.36 -14.41 8.60
C CYS A 163 6.42 -15.11 9.48
N GLN A 164 7.65 -14.60 9.49
CA GLN A 164 8.77 -15.12 10.28
C GLN A 164 8.92 -14.31 11.55
N LYS A 165 8.73 -14.94 12.70
CA LYS A 165 9.05 -14.33 13.99
C LYS A 165 10.56 -14.19 14.12
N VAL A 166 11.04 -12.95 14.24
CA VAL A 166 12.45 -12.69 14.55
C VAL A 166 12.61 -12.76 16.07
N PRO A 167 13.51 -13.61 16.60
CA PRO A 167 13.73 -13.76 18.04
C PRO A 167 14.36 -12.51 18.67
#